data_AF-A0ABD5MUR6-F1
#
_entry.id   AF-A0ABD5MUR6-F1
#
_cell.length_a   1.000
_cell.length_b   1.000
_cell.length_c   1.000
_cell.angle_alpha   90.00
_cell.angle_beta   90.00
_cell.angle_gamma   90.00
#
_symmetry.space_group_name_H-M   'P 1'
#
loop_
_entity.id
_entity.type
_entity.pdbx_description
1 polymer ?
#
loop_
_entity_poly.entity_id
_entity_poly.type
_entity_poly.pdbx_seq_one_letter_code
_entity_poly.pdbx_strand_id
1 'polypeptide(L)'
;MSALLAQTGGVEMSRATSGVPSPKESGEAVEAEVIDRFPALEYIPDSAATWYDAETTTALSPSDALPFASVPIVATGTPIEIKSAQVRHNGGERGRFYLREQQHRALLDAAGFYLFVVYDPRHGHPHLGRLLIPASIVDEFVPSWIEVTDRLTHAKLAWSRLLDPAEVER
;
A
#
# COMPACT_ATOMS: atom_id res chain seq x y z
N MET A 1 -27.56 -10.98 64.63
CA MET A 1 -28.54 -11.13 63.53
C MET A 1 -27.98 -10.44 62.31
N SER A 2 -27.54 -11.24 61.33
CA SER A 2 -27.02 -10.78 60.05
C SER A 2 -28.09 -10.02 59.25
N ALA A 3 -27.69 -8.92 58.63
CA ALA A 3 -28.41 -8.35 57.50
C ALA A 3 -27.41 -8.11 56.35
N LEU A 4 -27.72 -8.81 55.27
CA LEU A 4 -27.16 -8.85 53.94
C LEU A 4 -27.13 -7.46 53.29
N LEU A 5 -25.98 -7.05 52.74
CA LEU A 5 -25.90 -6.03 51.69
C LEU A 5 -24.92 -6.50 50.62
N ALA A 6 -25.48 -7.05 49.55
CA ALA A 6 -24.81 -7.20 48.27
C ALA A 6 -24.88 -5.84 47.55
N GLN A 7 -23.73 -5.31 47.13
CA GLN A 7 -23.68 -4.39 46.00
C GLN A 7 -22.58 -4.86 45.04
N THR A 8 -23.08 -5.21 43.87
CA THR A 8 -22.44 -5.65 42.65
C THR A 8 -21.30 -4.72 42.23
N GLY A 9 -20.10 -5.27 42.14
CA GLY A 9 -19.01 -4.68 41.36
C GLY A 9 -19.40 -4.73 39.89
N GLY A 10 -19.77 -3.59 39.32
CA GLY A 10 -19.83 -3.40 37.88
C GLY A 10 -18.40 -3.42 37.34
N VAL A 11 -18.01 -4.52 36.71
CA VAL A 11 -16.88 -4.50 35.78
C VAL A 11 -17.36 -3.68 34.60
N GLU A 12 -16.92 -2.43 34.53
CA GLU A 12 -17.00 -1.62 33.33
C GLU A 12 -16.11 -2.29 32.29
N MET A 13 -16.72 -3.20 31.52
CA MET A 13 -16.15 -3.72 30.27
C MET A 13 -15.98 -2.52 29.36
N SER A 14 -14.75 -1.97 29.34
CA SER A 14 -14.35 -1.01 28.34
C SER A 14 -14.65 -1.62 26.98
N ARG A 15 -15.61 -1.03 26.29
CA ARG A 15 -16.00 -1.41 24.94
C ARG A 15 -14.76 -1.13 24.08
N ALA A 16 -14.00 -2.18 23.76
CA ALA A 16 -12.88 -2.09 22.84
C ALA A 16 -13.39 -1.37 21.59
N THR A 17 -12.91 -0.15 21.38
CA THR A 17 -13.10 0.53 20.12
C THR A 17 -12.37 -0.33 19.10
N SER A 18 -13.10 -1.09 18.30
CA SER A 18 -12.60 -1.65 17.05
C SER A 18 -12.26 -0.47 16.14
N GLY A 19 -11.10 0.14 16.39
CA GLY A 19 -10.62 1.29 15.66
C GLY A 19 -10.15 0.81 14.30
N VAL A 20 -10.75 1.33 13.23
CA VAL A 20 -10.20 1.18 11.89
C VAL A 20 -8.80 1.81 11.92
N PRO A 21 -7.73 1.10 11.53
CA PRO A 21 -6.38 1.65 11.52
C PRO A 21 -6.32 2.92 10.69
N SER A 22 -5.42 3.85 11.05
CA SER A 22 -5.18 5.03 10.25
C SER A 22 -4.71 4.64 8.83
N PRO A 23 -4.83 5.54 7.84
CA PRO A 23 -4.32 5.27 6.50
C PRO A 23 -2.82 4.94 6.46
N LYS A 24 -2.04 5.52 7.38
CA LYS A 24 -0.61 5.25 7.50
C LYS A 24 -0.36 3.84 8.03
N GLU A 25 -0.99 3.48 9.15
CA GLU A 25 -0.86 2.13 9.74
C GLU A 25 -1.35 1.05 8.77
N SER A 26 -2.42 1.32 8.01
CA SER A 26 -2.90 0.40 6.98
C SER A 26 -1.90 0.26 5.83
N GLY A 27 -1.20 1.34 5.48
CA GLY A 27 -0.16 1.33 4.46
C GLY A 27 1.03 0.48 4.87
N GLU A 28 1.54 0.71 6.09
CA GLU A 28 2.66 -0.04 6.68
C GLU A 28 2.32 -1.54 6.84
N ALA A 29 1.08 -1.87 7.22
CA ALA A 29 0.64 -3.27 7.30
C ALA A 29 0.66 -3.96 5.92
N VAL A 30 0.13 -3.30 4.88
CA VAL A 30 0.15 -3.85 3.50
C VAL A 30 1.57 -4.00 2.99
N GLU A 31 2.45 -3.05 3.29
CA GLU A 31 3.86 -3.12 2.93
C GLU A 31 4.54 -4.35 3.56
N ALA A 32 4.38 -4.54 4.87
CA ALA A 32 4.91 -5.71 5.57
C ALA A 32 4.36 -7.03 4.98
N GLU A 33 3.05 -7.10 4.69
CA GLU A 33 2.44 -8.26 4.05
C GLU A 33 2.99 -8.54 2.64
N VAL A 34 3.34 -7.50 1.87
CA VAL A 34 4.01 -7.66 0.57
C VAL A 34 5.40 -8.28 0.75
N ILE A 35 6.20 -7.75 1.67
CA ILE A 35 7.55 -8.25 1.95
C ILE A 35 7.51 -9.73 2.38
N ASP A 36 6.65 -10.06 3.35
CA ASP A 36 6.50 -11.43 3.84
C ASP A 36 6.04 -12.40 2.75
N ARG A 37 5.19 -11.93 1.83
CA ARG A 37 4.61 -12.75 0.77
C ARG A 37 5.55 -13.00 -0.40
N PHE A 38 6.49 -12.10 -0.68
CA PHE A 38 7.36 -12.17 -1.86
C PHE A 38 8.84 -12.21 -1.42
N PRO A 39 9.40 -13.40 -1.15
CA PRO A 39 10.77 -13.55 -0.62
C PRO A 39 11.91 -12.98 -1.49
N ALA A 40 11.60 -12.67 -2.75
CA ALA A 40 12.52 -12.03 -3.67
C ALA A 40 12.54 -10.50 -3.53
N LEU A 41 11.78 -9.93 -2.57
CA LEU A 41 11.82 -8.54 -2.14
C LEU A 41 12.43 -8.46 -0.74
N GLU A 42 13.49 -7.68 -0.60
CA GLU A 42 14.08 -7.34 0.70
C GLU A 42 13.58 -5.96 1.14
N TYR A 43 13.13 -5.86 2.38
CA TYR A 43 12.68 -4.60 2.98
C TYR A 43 13.85 -3.62 3.15
N ILE A 44 13.62 -2.37 2.79
CA ILE A 44 14.59 -1.27 2.91
C ILE A 44 14.05 -0.24 3.89
N PRO A 45 14.71 -0.03 5.05
CA PRO A 45 14.24 0.94 6.03
C PRO A 45 14.53 2.38 5.57
N ASP A 46 13.74 3.34 6.08
CA ASP A 46 13.92 4.78 5.86
C ASP A 46 15.34 5.28 6.19
N SER A 47 16.06 4.62 7.10
CA SER A 47 17.45 4.96 7.43
C SER A 47 18.45 4.62 6.32
N ALA A 48 18.09 3.71 5.42
CA ALA A 48 18.90 3.31 4.27
C ALA A 48 18.46 4.07 3.01
N ALA A 49 17.15 4.18 2.77
CA ALA A 49 16.59 4.96 1.67
C ALA A 49 15.18 5.47 2.01
N THR A 50 14.86 6.69 1.59
CA THR A 50 13.59 7.37 1.91
C THR A 50 12.59 7.39 0.75
N TRP A 51 12.88 6.68 -0.33
CA TRP A 51 12.18 6.81 -1.60
C TRP A 51 11.76 5.49 -2.27
N TYR A 52 12.10 4.36 -1.65
CA TYR A 52 11.66 3.02 -2.03
C TYR A 52 11.63 2.14 -0.79
N ASP A 53 10.75 1.14 -0.79
CA ASP A 53 10.45 0.31 0.37
C ASP A 53 11.09 -1.08 0.27
N ALA A 54 11.44 -1.52 -0.95
CA ALA A 54 12.03 -2.83 -1.17
C ALA A 54 13.03 -2.88 -2.33
N GLU A 55 14.00 -3.80 -2.26
CA GLU A 55 14.91 -4.12 -3.36
C GLU A 55 14.76 -5.59 -3.78
N THR A 56 14.87 -5.87 -5.07
CA THR A 56 14.86 -7.26 -5.56
C THR A 56 16.15 -8.00 -5.21
N THR A 57 16.07 -9.13 -4.50
CA THR A 57 17.25 -9.94 -4.14
C THR A 57 17.62 -10.95 -5.23
N THR A 58 16.69 -11.24 -6.12
CA THR A 58 16.88 -12.09 -7.30
C THR A 58 16.04 -11.56 -8.46
N ALA A 59 16.28 -12.05 -9.67
CA ALA A 59 15.46 -11.70 -10.82
C ALA A 59 14.00 -12.14 -10.59
N LEU A 60 13.07 -11.21 -10.75
CA LEU A 60 11.64 -11.47 -10.63
C LEU A 60 11.01 -11.65 -12.01
N SER A 61 10.08 -12.60 -12.10
CA SER A 61 9.25 -12.86 -13.28
C SER A 61 7.76 -12.79 -12.90
N PRO A 62 6.87 -12.45 -13.83
CA PRO A 62 5.45 -12.34 -13.54
C PRO A 62 4.85 -13.68 -13.12
N SER A 63 3.85 -13.63 -12.25
CA SER A 63 3.03 -14.77 -11.83
C SER A 63 1.61 -14.31 -11.55
N ASP A 64 0.66 -15.24 -11.40
CA ASP A 64 -0.71 -14.91 -10.98
C ASP A 64 -0.73 -14.19 -9.62
N ALA A 65 0.23 -14.49 -8.75
CA ALA A 65 0.35 -13.84 -7.45
C ALA A 65 0.93 -12.42 -7.56
N LEU A 66 1.80 -12.15 -8.53
CA LEU A 66 2.44 -10.85 -8.75
C LEU A 66 2.51 -10.57 -10.26
N PRO A 67 1.44 -10.04 -10.86
CA PRO A 67 1.42 -9.74 -12.28
C PRO A 67 2.26 -8.50 -12.58
N PHE A 68 2.90 -8.48 -13.74
CA PHE A 68 3.70 -7.35 -14.23
C PHE A 68 2.96 -6.63 -15.36
N ALA A 69 3.20 -5.33 -15.50
CA ALA A 69 2.86 -4.58 -16.70
C ALA A 69 4.12 -4.24 -17.50
N SER A 70 4.04 -4.43 -18.81
CA SER A 70 5.00 -3.91 -19.82
C SER A 70 6.43 -4.44 -19.75
N VAL A 71 6.79 -5.29 -18.78
CA VAL A 71 8.11 -5.93 -18.69
C VAL A 71 8.00 -7.42 -18.39
N PRO A 72 8.88 -8.27 -18.96
CA PRO A 72 8.87 -9.71 -18.70
C PRO A 72 9.69 -10.10 -17.46
N ILE A 73 10.68 -9.30 -17.06
CA ILE A 73 11.62 -9.58 -15.96
C ILE A 73 12.00 -8.27 -15.27
N VAL A 74 12.18 -8.32 -13.95
CA VAL A 74 12.82 -7.27 -13.15
C VAL A 74 14.14 -7.81 -12.62
N ALA A 75 15.24 -7.08 -12.86
CA ALA A 75 16.59 -7.51 -12.50
C ALA A 75 16.79 -7.51 -10.97
N THR A 76 17.76 -8.26 -10.47
CA THR A 76 18.27 -8.14 -9.08
C THR A 76 18.81 -6.73 -8.82
N GLY A 77 18.65 -6.23 -7.60
CA GLY A 77 19.10 -4.91 -7.18
C GLY A 77 18.20 -3.78 -7.67
N THR A 78 16.96 -4.09 -8.09
CA THR A 78 16.02 -3.09 -8.61
C THR A 78 15.20 -2.50 -7.47
N PRO A 79 15.20 -1.17 -7.30
CA PRO A 79 14.37 -0.48 -6.30
C PRO A 79 12.87 -0.57 -6.62
N ILE A 80 12.08 -0.88 -5.60
CA ILE A 80 10.62 -1.01 -5.64
C ILE A 80 10.00 -0.11 -4.56
N GLU A 81 9.14 0.82 -4.96
CA GLU A 81 8.26 1.55 -4.04
C GLU A 81 6.89 0.86 -3.96
N ILE A 82 6.42 0.57 -2.76
CA ILE A 82 5.14 -0.09 -2.51
C ILE A 82 4.08 0.98 -2.22
N LYS A 83 3.00 0.98 -2.99
CA LYS A 83 1.88 1.91 -2.78
C LYS A 83 0.57 1.16 -2.68
N SER A 84 -0.16 1.43 -1.60
CA SER A 84 -1.45 0.80 -1.36
C SER A 84 -2.62 1.78 -1.51
N ALA A 85 -3.78 1.25 -1.89
CA ALA A 85 -5.04 1.97 -1.94
C ALA A 85 -6.18 1.07 -1.46
N GLN A 86 -7.11 1.64 -0.69
CA GLN A 86 -8.33 0.93 -0.34
C GLN A 86 -9.17 0.69 -1.60
N VAL A 87 -9.80 -0.48 -1.71
CA VAL A 87 -10.73 -0.77 -2.80
C VAL A 87 -11.81 0.30 -2.87
N ARG A 88 -12.41 0.64 -1.71
CA ARG A 88 -13.33 1.74 -1.53
C ARG A 88 -13.13 2.41 -0.17
N HIS A 89 -13.33 3.72 -0.14
CA HIS A 89 -13.48 4.49 1.09
C HIS A 89 -14.91 4.34 1.64
N ASN A 90 -15.15 4.92 2.82
CA ASN A 90 -16.47 4.84 3.48
C ASN A 90 -17.60 5.51 2.69
N GLY A 91 -17.33 6.50 1.84
CA GLY A 91 -18.32 7.11 0.96
C GLY A 91 -18.64 6.29 -0.30
N GLY A 92 -17.97 5.14 -0.48
CA GLY A 92 -18.16 4.24 -1.62
C GLY A 92 -17.28 4.58 -2.82
N GLU A 93 -16.57 5.71 -2.82
CA GLU A 93 -15.60 6.04 -3.86
C GLU A 93 -14.38 5.13 -3.82
N ARG A 94 -13.80 4.85 -4.99
CA ARG A 94 -12.56 4.08 -5.11
C ARG A 94 -11.38 4.85 -4.50
N GLY A 95 -10.48 4.12 -3.84
CA GLY A 95 -9.26 4.68 -3.30
C GLY A 95 -8.28 5.16 -4.38
N ARG A 96 -7.25 5.87 -3.94
CA ARG A 96 -6.20 6.41 -4.80
C ARG A 96 -4.83 6.14 -4.19
N PHE A 97 -3.87 5.80 -5.03
CA PHE A 97 -2.47 5.79 -4.66
C PHE A 97 -1.99 7.22 -4.46
N TYR A 98 -1.20 7.44 -3.42
CA TYR A 98 -0.58 8.71 -3.11
C TYR A 98 0.89 8.65 -3.50
N LEU A 99 1.28 9.35 -4.57
CA LEU A 99 2.64 9.38 -5.08
C LEU A 99 3.31 10.68 -4.67
N ARG A 100 4.56 10.62 -4.18
CA ARG A 100 5.35 11.83 -3.92
C ARG A 100 6.27 12.09 -5.10
N GLU A 101 6.33 13.33 -5.55
CA GLU A 101 7.08 13.69 -6.76
C GLU A 101 8.57 13.36 -6.64
N GLN A 102 9.17 13.67 -5.49
CA GLN A 102 10.58 13.39 -5.25
C GLN A 102 10.90 11.89 -5.31
N GLN A 103 10.03 11.04 -4.72
CA GLN A 103 10.21 9.59 -4.77
C GLN A 103 10.05 9.08 -6.20
N HIS A 104 9.05 9.59 -6.93
CA HIS A 104 8.82 9.23 -8.33
C HIS A 104 10.02 9.56 -9.22
N ARG A 105 10.59 10.76 -9.09
CA ARG A 105 11.79 11.14 -9.84
C ARG A 105 13.00 10.25 -9.51
N ALA A 106 13.20 9.92 -8.23
CA ALA A 106 14.27 9.01 -7.82
C ALA A 106 14.10 7.60 -8.44
N LEU A 107 12.86 7.09 -8.50
CA LEU A 107 12.57 5.83 -9.19
C LEU A 107 12.85 5.92 -10.69
N LEU A 108 12.50 7.03 -11.36
CA LEU A 108 12.82 7.22 -12.78
C LEU A 108 14.33 7.18 -13.03
N ASP A 109 15.10 7.91 -12.22
CA ASP A 109 16.56 7.97 -12.33
C ASP A 109 17.22 6.59 -12.08
N ALA A 110 16.64 5.79 -11.19
CA ALA A 110 17.12 4.46 -10.84
C ALA A 110 16.55 3.33 -11.72
N ALA A 111 15.72 3.65 -12.74
CA ALA A 111 14.93 2.67 -13.49
C ALA A 111 14.12 1.72 -12.58
N GLY A 112 13.64 2.25 -11.45
CA GLY A 112 12.87 1.55 -10.43
C GLY A 112 11.40 1.35 -10.79
N PHE A 113 10.71 0.65 -9.90
CA PHE A 113 9.35 0.17 -10.12
C PHE A 113 8.42 0.58 -8.99
N TYR A 114 7.13 0.59 -9.29
CA TYR A 114 6.08 0.57 -8.29
C TYR A 114 5.52 -0.83 -8.15
N LEU A 115 5.23 -1.22 -6.91
CA LEU A 115 4.33 -2.33 -6.58
C LEU A 115 3.04 -1.74 -6.01
N PHE A 116 2.00 -1.71 -6.83
CA PHE A 116 0.69 -1.22 -6.42
C PHE A 116 -0.14 -2.33 -5.79
N VAL A 117 -0.80 -2.05 -4.67
CA VAL A 117 -1.69 -2.97 -3.96
C VAL A 117 -3.05 -2.34 -3.72
N VAL A 118 -4.11 -3.00 -4.16
CA VAL A 118 -5.48 -2.66 -3.74
C VAL A 118 -5.91 -3.63 -2.65
N TYR A 119 -6.37 -3.11 -1.53
CA TYR A 119 -6.73 -3.91 -0.35
C TYR A 119 -8.12 -3.56 0.19
N ASP A 120 -8.71 -4.49 0.95
CA ASP A 120 -9.94 -4.23 1.70
C ASP A 120 -9.68 -4.11 3.21
N PRO A 121 -9.74 -2.90 3.80
CA PRO A 121 -9.51 -2.72 5.24
C PRO A 121 -10.57 -3.40 6.12
N ARG A 122 -11.74 -3.78 5.57
CA ARG A 122 -12.87 -4.31 6.36
C ARG A 122 -12.79 -5.81 6.63
N HIS A 123 -12.00 -6.53 5.84
CA HIS A 123 -11.95 -7.99 5.85
C HIS A 123 -10.55 -8.52 6.19
N GLY A 124 -9.78 -7.78 6.98
CA GLY A 124 -8.42 -8.18 7.38
C GLY A 124 -7.36 -7.89 6.31
N HIS A 125 -7.51 -6.77 5.60
CA HIS A 125 -6.54 -6.27 4.60
C HIS A 125 -6.22 -7.20 3.40
N PRO A 126 -7.12 -8.09 2.91
CA PRO A 126 -6.79 -8.94 1.77
C PRO A 126 -6.39 -8.10 0.56
N HIS A 127 -5.28 -8.48 -0.08
CA HIS A 127 -4.82 -7.90 -1.32
C HIS A 127 -5.73 -8.35 -2.49
N LEU A 128 -6.67 -7.49 -2.88
CA LEU A 128 -7.63 -7.73 -3.96
C LEU A 128 -7.01 -7.53 -5.36
N GLY A 129 -5.98 -6.69 -5.46
CA GLY A 129 -5.26 -6.45 -6.70
C GLY A 129 -3.81 -6.11 -6.42
N ARG A 130 -2.91 -6.56 -7.31
CA ARG A 130 -1.49 -6.24 -7.27
C ARG A 130 -1.00 -5.95 -8.68
N LEU A 131 -0.05 -5.05 -8.83
CA LEU A 131 0.61 -4.80 -10.11
C LEU A 131 2.03 -4.28 -9.90
N LEU A 132 3.02 -4.97 -10.48
CA LEU A 132 4.38 -4.45 -10.58
C LEU A 132 4.56 -3.76 -11.93
N ILE A 133 5.00 -2.50 -11.92
CA ILE A 133 5.03 -1.66 -13.12
C ILE A 133 6.22 -0.68 -13.07
N PRO A 134 6.95 -0.44 -14.17
CA PRO A 134 8.05 0.53 -14.19
C PRO A 134 7.56 1.93 -13.85
N ALA A 135 8.37 2.70 -13.13
CA ALA A 135 8.06 4.10 -12.83
C ALA A 135 7.87 4.95 -14.10
N SER A 136 8.61 4.65 -15.17
CA SER A 136 8.49 5.32 -16.47
C SER A 136 7.11 5.16 -17.10
N ILE A 137 6.47 4.01 -16.94
CA ILE A 137 5.10 3.80 -17.41
C ILE A 137 4.12 4.53 -16.49
N VAL A 138 4.34 4.51 -15.17
CA VAL A 138 3.49 5.23 -14.21
C VAL A 138 3.48 6.73 -14.46
N ASP A 139 4.62 7.31 -14.88
CA ASP A 139 4.74 8.74 -15.21
C ASP A 139 3.68 9.18 -16.24
N GLU A 140 3.40 8.33 -17.24
CA GLU A 140 2.36 8.58 -18.26
C GLU A 140 0.94 8.66 -17.68
N PHE A 141 0.70 8.07 -16.51
CA PHE A 141 -0.59 8.08 -15.83
C PHE A 141 -0.72 9.18 -14.78
N VAL A 142 0.37 9.86 -14.41
CA VAL A 142 0.33 10.96 -13.45
C VAL A 142 -0.29 12.19 -14.13
N PRO A 143 -1.52 12.61 -13.76
CA PRO A 143 -2.21 13.67 -14.49
C PRO A 143 -1.60 15.05 -14.22
N SER A 144 -1.16 15.26 -12.98
CA SER A 144 -0.50 16.47 -12.52
C SER A 144 0.08 16.26 -11.12
N TRP A 145 1.11 17.05 -10.82
CA TRP A 145 1.69 17.19 -9.50
C TRP A 145 1.01 18.34 -8.74
N ILE A 146 0.60 18.09 -7.50
CA ILE A 146 -0.11 19.04 -6.64
C ILE A 146 0.89 19.61 -5.63
N GLU A 147 1.20 20.90 -5.79
CA GLU A 147 2.02 21.66 -4.86
C GLU A 147 1.17 22.16 -3.69
N VAL A 148 1.70 22.04 -2.48
CA VAL A 148 1.04 22.46 -1.22
C VAL A 148 2.11 23.00 -0.27
N THR A 149 1.82 24.08 0.45
CA THR A 149 2.84 24.82 1.22
C THR A 149 3.51 24.00 2.33
N ASP A 150 2.77 23.10 2.98
CA ASP A 150 3.24 22.38 4.18
C ASP A 150 3.41 20.86 3.95
N ARG A 151 3.47 20.41 2.70
CA ARG A 151 3.70 18.99 2.38
C ARG A 151 4.51 18.86 1.10
N LEU A 152 5.10 17.68 0.91
CA LEU A 152 5.75 17.34 -0.34
C LEU A 152 4.75 17.38 -1.50
N THR A 153 5.23 17.84 -2.66
CA THR A 153 4.48 17.78 -3.91
C THR A 153 4.10 16.34 -4.22
N HIS A 154 2.83 16.14 -4.59
CA HIS A 154 2.27 14.79 -4.70
C HIS A 154 1.21 14.69 -5.79
N ALA A 155 0.95 13.46 -6.24
CA ALA A 155 -0.15 13.12 -7.13
C ALA A 155 -1.07 12.10 -6.46
N LYS A 156 -2.34 12.09 -6.90
CA LYS A 156 -3.31 11.05 -6.50
C LYS A 156 -3.78 10.31 -7.73
N LEU A 157 -3.40 9.04 -7.83
CA LEU A 157 -3.72 8.18 -8.95
C LEU A 157 -4.83 7.19 -8.55
N ALA A 158 -6.00 7.26 -9.19
CA ALA A 158 -7.06 6.28 -8.92
C ALA A 158 -6.60 4.88 -9.31
N TRP A 159 -6.80 3.90 -8.41
CA TRP A 159 -6.30 2.53 -8.67
C TRP A 159 -6.90 1.93 -9.94
N SER A 160 -8.12 2.32 -10.29
CA SER A 160 -8.83 1.86 -11.50
C SER A 160 -8.25 2.39 -12.81
N ARG A 161 -7.21 3.23 -12.77
CA ARG A 161 -6.44 3.60 -13.98
C ARG A 161 -5.35 2.59 -14.29
N LEU A 162 -4.97 1.75 -13.33
CA LEU A 162 -3.89 0.78 -13.45
C LEU A 162 -4.40 -0.67 -13.41
N LEU A 163 -5.43 -0.94 -12.60
CA LEU A 163 -6.04 -2.27 -12.47
C LEU A 163 -7.49 -2.25 -12.96
N ASP A 164 -7.91 -3.31 -13.64
CA ASP A 164 -9.29 -3.46 -14.10
C ASP A 164 -10.24 -3.66 -12.90
N PRO A 165 -11.24 -2.77 -12.71
CA PRO A 165 -12.19 -2.91 -11.62
C PRO A 165 -12.98 -4.22 -11.61
N ALA A 166 -13.25 -4.82 -12.77
CA ALA A 166 -13.95 -6.09 -12.83
C ALA A 166 -13.11 -7.26 -12.27
N GLU A 167 -11.80 -7.09 -12.15
CA GLU A 167 -10.93 -8.08 -11.51
C GLU A 167 -10.78 -7.84 -10.01
N VAL A 168 -10.68 -6.57 -9.61
CA VAL A 168 -10.46 -6.17 -8.21
C VAL A 168 -11.74 -6.26 -7.38
N GLU A 169 -12.92 -5.99 -7.95
CA GLU A 169 -14.20 -5.91 -7.23
C GLU A 169 -15.05 -7.20 -7.33
N ARG A 170 -14.42 -8.35 -7.60
CA ARG A 170 -15.10 -9.65 -7.69
C ARG A 170 -15.60 -10.18 -6.34
#